data_AF-A0AAD3CYD3-F1
#
_entry.id   AF-A0AAD3CYD3-F1
#
_cell.length_a   1.000
_cell.length_b   1.000
_cell.length_c   1.000
_cell.angle_alpha   90.00
_cell.angle_beta   90.00
_cell.angle_gamma   90.00
#
_symmetry.space_group_name_H-M   'P 1'
#
loop_
_entity.id
_entity.type
_entity.pdbx_description
1 polymer ?
#
loop_
_entity_poly.entity_id
_entity_poly.type
_entity_poly.pdbx_seq_one_letter_code
_entity_poly.pdbx_strand_id
1 'polypeptide(L)'
;MLLASTVSKLSQRSVRHGLKRNFFASSTDHTNLVANAKVHIIGDDPYGKRTYILLPDGTDLDLALKVDKLHLARLRANQNMIYGAQVVQRSLGTQSEVCKSLLHAALKDARLKGEDPIAMASLEGFCKWIRSGIEGKVEIDKLKEMKENDEVSYEACKAIATGVPRPGHSVVGQGTYRDAEKGWVWLAHEFVDKELSSESELYKSNGGTLQWIDTMADMSREGLIDSGGSMARFIFKS
;
A
#
# COMPACT_ATOMS: atom_id res chain seq x y z
N MET A 1 12.68 -51.86 61.79
CA MET A 1 12.48 -51.98 60.33
C MET A 1 11.48 -50.91 59.93
N LEU A 2 11.94 -49.73 59.50
CA LEU A 2 12.24 -49.35 58.11
C LEU A 2 10.97 -49.12 57.26
N LEU A 3 10.74 -47.82 56.96
CA LEU A 3 10.25 -47.25 55.69
C LEU A 3 8.77 -47.54 55.32
N ALA A 4 8.00 -46.67 54.66
CA ALA A 4 8.21 -45.35 54.07
C ALA A 4 6.84 -44.67 53.85
N SER A 5 6.92 -43.36 53.60
CA SER A 5 5.86 -42.44 53.19
C SER A 5 5.10 -42.89 51.93
N THR A 6 3.83 -42.49 51.81
CA THR A 6 3.35 -41.82 50.58
C THR A 6 2.11 -40.97 50.87
N VAL A 7 2.23 -39.67 50.61
CA VAL A 7 1.15 -38.68 50.58
C VAL A 7 0.42 -38.82 49.25
N SER A 8 -0.89 -39.06 49.28
CA SER A 8 -1.76 -39.05 48.10
C SER A 8 -2.60 -37.76 48.10
N LYS A 9 -2.10 -36.72 47.41
CA LYS A 9 -2.91 -35.58 46.96
C LYS A 9 -3.46 -35.93 45.57
N LEU A 10 -4.76 -36.20 45.49
CA LEU A 10 -5.49 -36.22 44.23
C LEU A 10 -6.31 -34.93 44.10
N SER A 11 -5.68 -33.96 43.43
CA SER A 11 -6.33 -32.83 42.77
C SER A 11 -6.80 -33.30 41.39
N GLN A 12 -8.10 -33.23 41.12
CA GLN A 12 -8.74 -33.39 39.80
C GLN A 12 -10.25 -33.18 40.03
N ARG A 13 -11.06 -32.38 39.33
CA ARG A 13 -11.04 -31.81 37.98
C ARG A 13 -11.89 -30.52 37.99
N SER A 14 -11.37 -29.41 37.46
CA SER A 14 -12.22 -28.35 36.91
C SER A 14 -12.16 -28.47 35.39
N VAL A 15 -13.17 -29.10 34.81
CA VAL A 15 -13.37 -29.14 33.36
C VAL A 15 -13.86 -27.75 32.95
N ARG A 16 -12.95 -26.86 32.57
CA ARG A 16 -13.32 -25.64 31.84
C ARG A 16 -13.58 -26.04 30.40
N HIS A 17 -14.86 -26.20 30.06
CA HIS A 17 -15.30 -26.17 28.67
C HIS A 17 -14.92 -24.82 28.08
N GLY A 18 -13.86 -24.81 27.26
CA GLY A 18 -13.55 -23.71 26.37
C GLY A 18 -14.67 -23.61 25.34
N LEU A 19 -15.58 -22.66 25.57
CA LEU A 19 -16.52 -22.19 24.57
C LEU A 19 -15.71 -21.71 23.36
N LYS A 20 -15.77 -22.47 22.26
CA LYS A 20 -15.42 -21.98 20.92
C LYS A 20 -16.36 -20.79 20.65
N ARG A 21 -15.84 -19.58 20.84
CA ARG A 21 -16.54 -18.36 20.43
C ARG A 21 -16.55 -18.36 18.91
N ASN A 22 -17.73 -18.58 18.34
CA ASN A 22 -17.99 -18.25 16.95
C ASN A 22 -17.84 -16.73 16.82
N PHE A 23 -16.69 -16.30 16.30
CA PHE A 23 -16.39 -14.91 16.00
C PHE A 23 -17.16 -14.51 14.73
N PHE A 24 -18.42 -14.14 14.91
CA PHE A 24 -19.13 -13.26 14.00
C PHE A 24 -19.80 -12.19 14.85
N ALA A 25 -18.98 -11.27 15.37
CA ALA A 25 -19.45 -10.07 16.02
C ALA A 25 -19.86 -9.06 14.94
N SER A 26 -21.17 -9.02 14.68
CA SER A 26 -21.85 -7.84 14.18
C SER A 26 -21.53 -6.66 15.12
N SER A 27 -21.08 -5.52 14.57
CA SER A 27 -20.88 -4.25 15.29
C SER A 27 -19.67 -4.13 16.26
N THR A 28 -18.54 -4.80 16.02
CA THR A 28 -17.29 -4.43 16.72
C THR A 28 -16.70 -3.16 16.13
N ASP A 29 -16.65 -2.13 16.97
CA ASP A 29 -15.87 -0.89 16.84
C ASP A 29 -14.54 -1.16 16.10
N HIS A 30 -14.50 -0.81 14.81
CA HIS A 30 -13.42 -1.18 13.89
C HIS A 30 -12.05 -0.67 14.37
N THR A 31 -12.05 0.44 15.11
CA THR A 31 -10.88 1.02 15.78
C THR A 31 -10.25 0.03 16.76
N ASN A 32 -11.06 -0.67 17.57
CA ASN A 32 -10.58 -1.67 18.52
C ASN A 32 -10.03 -2.92 17.83
N LEU A 33 -10.53 -3.25 16.63
CA LEU A 33 -10.04 -4.37 15.85
C LEU A 33 -8.62 -4.12 15.34
N VAL A 34 -8.36 -2.92 14.78
CA VAL A 34 -7.04 -2.52 14.29
C VAL A 34 -6.06 -2.30 15.44
N ALA A 35 -6.49 -1.68 16.54
CA ALA A 35 -5.63 -1.38 17.69
C ALA A 35 -5.03 -2.63 18.36
N ASN A 36 -5.78 -3.73 18.38
CA ASN A 36 -5.32 -5.01 18.95
C ASN A 36 -4.70 -5.94 17.91
N ALA A 37 -4.63 -5.52 16.65
CA ALA A 37 -4.13 -6.36 15.58
C ALA A 37 -2.62 -6.59 15.69
N LYS A 38 -2.17 -7.75 15.21
CA LYS A 38 -0.77 -8.17 15.21
C LYS A 38 -0.22 -8.23 13.80
N VAL A 39 1.01 -7.74 13.64
CA VAL A 39 1.76 -7.86 12.41
C VAL A 39 2.37 -9.26 12.33
N HIS A 40 2.13 -9.95 11.23
CA HIS A 40 2.78 -11.20 10.91
C HIS A 40 3.59 -11.04 9.62
N ILE A 41 4.76 -11.67 9.58
CA ILE A 41 5.64 -11.67 8.41
C ILE A 41 5.53 -13.05 7.77
N ILE A 42 5.17 -13.07 6.49
CA ILE A 42 5.04 -14.28 5.69
C ILE A 42 6.12 -14.26 4.62
N GLY A 43 6.78 -15.40 4.49
CA GLY A 43 7.95 -15.56 3.66
C GLY A 43 9.20 -14.99 4.32
N ASP A 44 10.33 -15.40 3.79
CA ASP A 44 11.66 -14.80 3.89
C ASP A 44 12.52 -15.65 2.95
N ASP A 45 12.18 -15.56 1.66
CA ASP A 45 12.90 -16.36 0.68
C ASP A 45 14.34 -15.86 0.55
N PRO A 46 15.26 -16.67 -0.03
CA PRO A 46 16.65 -16.25 -0.21
C PRO A 46 16.81 -14.94 -1.02
N TYR A 47 15.77 -14.50 -1.72
CA TYR A 47 15.75 -13.28 -2.52
C TYR A 47 15.29 -12.06 -1.70
N GLY A 48 14.84 -12.24 -0.46
CA GLY A 48 14.44 -11.19 0.47
C GLY A 48 13.00 -10.72 0.28
N LYS A 49 12.15 -11.53 -0.36
CA LYS A 49 10.72 -11.23 -0.54
C LYS A 49 9.95 -11.55 0.74
N ARG A 50 9.23 -10.56 1.25
CA ARG A 50 8.48 -10.62 2.50
C ARG A 50 7.10 -10.00 2.30
N THR A 51 6.09 -10.59 2.94
CA THR A 51 4.74 -10.02 3.00
C THR A 51 4.36 -9.80 4.46
N TYR A 52 4.10 -8.56 4.82
CA TYR A 52 3.59 -8.17 6.12
C TYR A 52 2.06 -8.18 6.05
N ILE A 53 1.42 -8.87 6.98
CA ILE A 53 -0.04 -8.93 7.06
C ILE A 53 -0.50 -8.53 8.46
N LEU A 54 -1.66 -7.88 8.50
CA LEU A 54 -2.28 -7.45 9.75
C LEU A 54 -3.42 -8.40 10.14
N LEU A 55 -3.14 -9.18 11.19
CA LEU A 55 -3.95 -10.10 12.00
C LEU A 55 -4.91 -9.53 13.04
N PRO A 56 -6.24 -9.75 13.09
CA PRO A 56 -6.93 -9.63 14.38
C PRO A 56 -6.28 -10.55 15.43
N ASP A 57 -6.17 -10.12 16.68
CA ASP A 57 -5.58 -10.97 17.72
C ASP A 57 -6.35 -12.29 17.88
N GLY A 58 -5.62 -13.38 18.08
CA GLY A 58 -6.18 -14.73 18.18
C GLY A 58 -6.59 -15.37 16.84
N THR A 59 -6.37 -14.72 15.70
CA THR A 59 -6.57 -15.34 14.38
C THR A 59 -5.53 -16.44 14.16
N ASP A 60 -5.99 -17.62 13.74
CA ASP A 60 -5.13 -18.73 13.36
C ASP A 60 -4.37 -18.38 12.06
N LEU A 61 -3.04 -18.40 12.13
CA LEU A 61 -2.16 -18.05 11.01
C LEU A 61 -2.29 -19.03 9.85
N ASP A 62 -2.43 -20.33 10.12
CA ASP A 62 -2.55 -21.35 9.07
C ASP A 62 -3.85 -21.19 8.27
N LEU A 63 -4.90 -20.70 8.94
CA LEU A 63 -6.16 -20.36 8.30
C LEU A 63 -6.05 -19.03 7.53
N ALA A 64 -5.42 -18.01 8.13
CA ALA A 64 -5.23 -16.71 7.48
C ALA A 64 -4.44 -16.85 6.16
N LEU A 65 -3.39 -17.68 6.14
CA LEU A 65 -2.61 -17.99 4.94
C LEU A 65 -3.43 -18.60 3.79
N LYS A 66 -4.55 -19.25 4.11
CA LYS A 66 -5.46 -19.85 3.11
C LYS A 66 -6.61 -18.92 2.74
N VAL A 67 -6.93 -17.94 3.59
CA VAL A 67 -8.12 -17.11 3.47
C VAL A 67 -7.72 -15.64 3.54
N ASP A 68 -7.42 -15.10 2.38
CA ASP A 68 -6.96 -13.73 2.18
C ASP A 68 -7.87 -12.65 2.81
N LYS A 69 -9.17 -12.94 2.89
CA LYS A 69 -10.19 -12.05 3.45
C LYS A 69 -10.09 -11.86 4.97
N LEU A 70 -9.31 -12.69 5.67
CA LEU A 70 -9.05 -12.55 7.11
C LEU A 70 -8.01 -11.47 7.41
N HIS A 71 -7.27 -11.01 6.40
CA HIS A 71 -6.27 -9.96 6.57
C HIS A 71 -6.99 -8.62 6.70
N LEU A 72 -6.56 -7.78 7.65
CA LEU A 72 -7.03 -6.40 7.77
C LEU A 72 -6.32 -5.50 6.75
N ALA A 73 -5.00 -5.68 6.64
CA ALA A 73 -4.14 -4.96 5.74
C ALA A 73 -2.92 -5.80 5.33
N ARG A 74 -2.24 -5.36 4.28
CA ARG A 74 -1.06 -6.00 3.68
C ARG A 74 -0.04 -4.95 3.28
N LEU A 75 1.23 -5.34 3.31
CA LEU A 75 2.35 -4.59 2.77
C LEU A 75 3.39 -5.59 2.27
N ARG A 76 4.05 -5.31 1.15
CA ARG A 76 5.09 -6.18 0.60
C ARG A 76 6.45 -5.50 0.72
N ALA A 77 7.47 -6.32 0.83
CA ALA A 77 8.85 -5.87 0.69
C ALA A 77 9.65 -6.84 -0.15
N ASN A 78 10.63 -6.31 -0.87
CA ASN A 78 11.67 -7.07 -1.53
C ASN A 78 13.00 -6.38 -1.22
N GLN A 79 13.85 -7.04 -0.43
CA GLN A 79 15.09 -6.43 0.08
C GLN A 79 14.79 -5.13 0.84
N ASN A 80 15.39 -4.00 0.48
CA ASN A 80 15.15 -2.68 1.08
C ASN A 80 13.96 -1.93 0.46
N MET A 81 13.29 -2.51 -0.54
CA MET A 81 12.16 -1.88 -1.23
C MET A 81 10.82 -2.33 -0.62
N ILE A 82 9.97 -1.37 -0.26
CA ILE A 82 8.65 -1.55 0.35
C ILE A 82 7.58 -1.08 -0.64
N TYR A 83 6.47 -1.80 -0.80
CA TYR A 83 5.44 -1.43 -1.77
C TYR A 83 4.11 -2.16 -1.52
N GLY A 84 3.05 -1.69 -2.17
CA GLY A 84 1.76 -2.38 -2.21
C GLY A 84 1.07 -2.43 -0.85
N ALA A 85 1.16 -1.31 -0.11
CA ALA A 85 0.34 -1.11 1.07
C ALA A 85 -1.14 -1.18 0.65
N GLN A 86 -1.94 -1.97 1.36
CA GLN A 86 -3.34 -2.16 1.01
C GLN A 86 -4.16 -2.47 2.26
N VAL A 87 -5.30 -1.80 2.39
CA VAL A 87 -6.35 -2.17 3.36
C VAL A 87 -7.34 -3.09 2.66
N VAL A 88 -7.55 -4.29 3.21
CA VAL A 88 -8.41 -5.32 2.59
C VAL A 88 -9.89 -4.96 2.77
N GLN A 89 -10.24 -4.35 3.91
CA GLN A 89 -11.61 -3.92 4.22
C GLN A 89 -11.66 -2.40 4.37
N ARG A 90 -12.28 -1.72 3.41
CA ARG A 90 -12.37 -0.24 3.35
C ARG A 90 -13.05 0.41 4.57
N SER A 91 -13.81 -0.36 5.36
CA SER A 91 -14.48 0.13 6.57
C SER A 91 -13.55 0.28 7.79
N LEU A 92 -12.28 -0.13 7.69
CA LEU A 92 -11.34 -0.13 8.81
C LEU A 92 -10.63 1.22 9.05
N GLY A 93 -10.78 2.18 8.13
CA GLY A 93 -10.11 3.48 8.19
C GLY A 93 -9.27 3.74 6.95
N THR A 94 -8.45 4.79 7.02
CA THR A 94 -7.56 5.16 5.92
C THR A 94 -6.36 4.22 5.84
N GLN A 95 -5.71 4.18 4.68
CA GLN A 95 -4.49 3.39 4.51
C GLN A 95 -3.36 3.84 5.43
N SER A 96 -3.24 5.16 5.66
CA SER A 96 -2.26 5.74 6.59
C SER A 96 -2.47 5.24 8.02
N GLU A 97 -3.72 5.16 8.48
CA GLU A 97 -4.07 4.69 9.82
C GLU A 97 -3.80 3.19 10.01
N VAL A 98 -4.29 2.37 9.09
CA VAL A 98 -4.28 0.90 9.25
C VAL A 98 -2.91 0.29 8.95
N CYS A 99 -2.20 0.79 7.93
CA CYS A 99 -0.94 0.20 7.49
C CYS A 99 0.30 0.70 8.25
N LYS A 100 0.15 1.66 9.17
CA LYS A 100 1.27 2.25 9.92
C LYS A 100 2.14 1.21 10.63
N SER A 101 1.50 0.24 11.31
CA SER A 101 2.21 -0.82 12.02
C SER A 101 2.97 -1.76 11.09
N LEU A 102 2.40 -2.06 9.90
CA LEU A 102 3.05 -2.84 8.86
C LEU A 102 4.28 -2.11 8.30
N LEU A 103 4.14 -0.82 8.02
CA LEU A 103 5.24 0.01 7.53
C LEU A 103 6.39 0.07 8.53
N HIS A 104 6.10 0.29 9.82
CA HIS A 104 7.14 0.29 10.85
C HIS A 104 7.90 -1.03 10.93
N ALA A 105 7.20 -2.17 10.85
CA ALA A 105 7.83 -3.49 10.83
C ALA A 105 8.73 -3.65 9.58
N ALA A 106 8.22 -3.29 8.41
CA ALA A 106 8.96 -3.39 7.15
C ALA A 106 10.21 -2.48 7.13
N LEU A 107 10.10 -1.24 7.61
CA LEU A 107 11.23 -0.30 7.71
C LEU A 107 12.30 -0.83 8.66
N LYS A 108 11.90 -1.38 9.82
CA LYS A 108 12.84 -1.97 10.76
C LYS A 108 13.64 -3.10 10.10
N ASP A 109 12.96 -4.00 9.39
CA ASP A 109 13.62 -5.14 8.76
C ASP A 109 14.44 -4.75 7.52
N ALA A 110 14.04 -3.72 6.78
CA ALA A 110 14.79 -3.20 5.64
C ALA A 110 16.13 -2.57 6.10
N ARG A 111 16.13 -1.86 7.24
CA ARG A 111 17.33 -1.23 7.81
C ARG A 111 18.38 -2.21 8.34
N LEU A 112 18.00 -3.45 8.66
CA LEU A 112 18.95 -4.46 9.15
C LEU A 112 20.07 -4.77 8.16
N LYS A 113 19.87 -4.46 6.88
CA LYS A 113 20.87 -4.67 5.82
C LYS A 113 21.82 -3.48 5.62
N GLY A 114 21.66 -2.40 6.39
CA GLY A 114 22.52 -1.21 6.34
C GLY A 114 22.22 -0.23 5.20
N GLU A 115 21.18 -0.50 4.40
CA GLU A 115 20.71 0.39 3.34
C GLU A 115 19.50 1.20 3.81
N ASP A 116 19.35 2.42 3.30
CA ASP A 116 18.15 3.22 3.52
C ASP A 116 16.95 2.54 2.82
N PRO A 117 15.83 2.31 3.53
CA PRO A 117 14.63 1.77 2.91
C PRO A 117 14.05 2.70 1.85
N ILE A 118 13.62 2.10 0.74
CA ILE A 118 12.92 2.77 -0.34
C ILE A 118 11.48 2.28 -0.34
N ALA A 119 10.50 3.17 -0.49
CA ALA A 119 9.11 2.77 -0.70
C ALA A 119 8.58 3.25 -2.04
N MET A 120 7.84 2.37 -2.72
CA MET A 120 7.18 2.65 -4.00
C MET A 120 5.68 2.78 -3.74
N ALA A 121 5.17 4.00 -3.81
CA ALA A 121 3.75 4.29 -3.67
C ALA A 121 3.04 4.23 -5.03
N SER A 122 1.94 3.49 -5.06
CA SER A 122 0.94 3.59 -6.11
C SER A 122 0.35 5.00 -6.16
N LEU A 123 0.10 5.48 -7.37
CA LEU A 123 -0.64 6.71 -7.61
C LEU A 123 -2.08 6.38 -8.08
N GLU A 124 -2.74 5.47 -7.37
CA GLU A 124 -4.12 5.05 -7.65
C GLU A 124 -5.03 6.28 -7.82
N GLY A 125 -5.80 6.30 -8.92
CA GLY A 125 -6.72 7.40 -9.24
C GLY A 125 -6.08 8.62 -9.90
N PHE A 126 -4.77 8.63 -10.17
CA PHE A 126 -4.06 9.74 -10.79
C PHE A 126 -4.60 10.10 -12.19
N CYS A 127 -4.80 9.11 -13.07
CA CYS A 127 -5.41 9.34 -14.39
C CYS A 127 -6.84 9.87 -14.27
N LYS A 128 -7.62 9.39 -13.30
CA LYS A 128 -8.97 9.89 -13.03
C LYS A 128 -8.97 11.34 -12.57
N TRP A 129 -8.00 11.73 -11.74
CA TRP A 129 -7.83 13.11 -11.30
C TRP A 129 -7.50 14.03 -12.48
N ILE A 130 -6.54 13.66 -13.33
CA ILE A 130 -6.21 14.41 -14.55
C ILE A 130 -7.44 14.54 -15.47
N ARG A 131 -8.18 13.45 -15.72
CA ARG A 131 -9.43 13.49 -16.50
C ARG A 131 -10.44 14.49 -15.93
N SER A 132 -10.60 14.49 -14.62
CA SER A 132 -11.48 15.44 -13.93
C SER A 132 -11.02 16.89 -14.12
N GLY A 133 -9.70 17.13 -14.17
CA GLY A 133 -9.14 18.45 -14.47
C GLY A 133 -9.36 18.89 -15.91
N ILE A 134 -9.23 17.98 -16.88
CA ILE A 134 -9.55 18.24 -18.30
C ILE A 134 -11.03 18.62 -18.47
N GLU A 135 -11.91 17.95 -17.72
CA GLU A 135 -13.36 18.22 -17.70
C GLU A 135 -13.74 19.48 -16.90
N GLY A 136 -12.78 20.17 -16.27
CA GLY A 136 -13.03 21.36 -15.45
C GLY A 136 -13.72 21.09 -14.12
N LYS A 137 -13.73 19.83 -13.64
CA LYS A 137 -14.35 19.43 -12.37
C LYS A 137 -13.45 19.65 -11.16
N VAL A 138 -12.13 19.65 -11.37
CA VAL A 138 -11.12 19.94 -10.35
C VAL A 138 -10.08 20.87 -10.94
N GLU A 139 -9.50 21.71 -10.11
CA GLU A 139 -8.44 22.61 -10.54
C GLU A 139 -7.07 21.95 -10.38
N ILE A 140 -6.30 21.95 -11.47
CA ILE A 140 -4.95 21.37 -11.56
C ILE A 140 -4.04 22.42 -12.17
N ASP A 141 -3.15 22.98 -11.36
CA ASP A 141 -2.37 24.16 -11.73
C ASP A 141 -1.38 23.82 -12.85
N LYS A 142 -0.68 22.69 -12.72
CA LYS A 142 0.28 22.23 -13.73
C LYS A 142 -0.39 21.84 -15.04
N LEU A 143 -1.63 21.36 -15.00
CA LEU A 143 -2.38 21.03 -16.21
C LEU A 143 -2.76 22.30 -16.99
N LYS A 144 -3.19 23.36 -16.29
CA LYS A 144 -3.50 24.67 -16.88
C LYS A 144 -2.27 25.31 -17.49
N GLU A 145 -1.19 25.39 -16.71
CA GLU A 145 0.10 25.93 -17.16
C GLU A 145 0.60 25.21 -18.42
N MET A 146 0.51 23.89 -18.45
CA MET A 146 0.92 23.08 -19.59
C MET A 146 0.03 23.31 -20.81
N LYS A 147 -1.29 23.45 -20.63
CA LYS A 147 -2.21 23.74 -21.73
C LYS A 147 -1.89 25.07 -22.43
N GLU A 148 -1.41 26.06 -21.69
CA GLU A 148 -1.08 27.39 -22.22
C GLU A 148 0.31 27.46 -22.86
N ASN A 149 1.28 26.72 -22.32
CA ASN A 149 2.69 26.88 -22.67
C ASN A 149 3.33 25.69 -23.41
N ASP A 150 2.71 24.51 -23.36
CA ASP A 150 3.25 23.26 -23.94
C ASP A 150 2.12 22.31 -24.38
N GLU A 151 1.51 22.65 -25.52
CA GLU A 151 0.40 21.89 -26.11
C GLU A 151 0.77 20.42 -26.39
N VAL A 152 2.04 20.15 -26.75
CA VAL A 152 2.52 18.79 -27.04
C VAL A 152 2.49 17.93 -25.79
N SER A 153 3.07 18.41 -24.68
CA SER A 153 3.01 17.72 -23.39
C SER A 153 1.58 17.59 -22.89
N TYR A 154 0.74 18.63 -23.06
CA TYR A 154 -0.66 18.61 -22.64
C TYR A 154 -1.46 17.52 -23.36
N GLU A 155 -1.42 17.48 -24.69
CA GLU A 155 -2.14 16.46 -25.47
C GLU A 155 -1.57 15.06 -25.23
N ALA A 156 -0.28 14.93 -24.95
CA ALA A 156 0.33 13.64 -24.56
C ALA A 156 -0.16 13.16 -23.19
N CYS A 157 -0.16 14.02 -22.16
CA CYS A 157 -0.68 13.70 -20.83
C CYS A 157 -2.19 13.36 -20.89
N LYS A 158 -2.97 14.13 -21.65
CA LYS A 158 -4.39 13.87 -21.90
C LYS A 158 -4.61 12.51 -22.55
N ALA A 159 -3.80 12.15 -23.55
CA ALA A 159 -3.90 10.86 -24.20
C ALA A 159 -3.62 9.69 -23.22
N ILE A 160 -2.59 9.83 -22.37
CA ILE A 160 -2.30 8.82 -21.33
C ILE A 160 -3.45 8.72 -20.32
N ALA A 161 -3.92 9.84 -19.77
CA ALA A 161 -4.96 9.85 -18.74
C ALA A 161 -6.33 9.35 -19.25
N THR A 162 -6.64 9.56 -20.53
CA THR A 162 -7.91 9.13 -21.14
C THR A 162 -7.84 7.77 -21.82
N GLY A 163 -6.63 7.29 -22.14
CA GLY A 163 -6.44 6.14 -23.01
C GLY A 163 -6.82 6.39 -24.48
N VAL A 164 -7.10 7.64 -24.86
CA VAL A 164 -7.50 8.02 -26.22
C VAL A 164 -6.26 8.53 -26.98
N PRO A 165 -5.92 7.96 -28.15
CA PRO A 165 -4.78 8.43 -28.94
C PRO A 165 -4.90 9.89 -29.36
N ARG A 166 -3.76 10.58 -29.46
CA ARG A 166 -3.67 11.94 -30.01
C ARG A 166 -4.10 11.97 -31.48
N PRO A 167 -4.56 13.12 -32.02
CA PRO A 167 -4.77 13.28 -33.45
C PRO A 167 -3.56 12.81 -34.27
N GLY A 168 -3.82 12.06 -35.35
CA GLY A 168 -2.78 11.48 -36.20
C GLY A 168 -2.08 10.23 -35.64
N HIS A 169 -2.47 9.72 -34.46
CA HIS A 169 -1.93 8.51 -33.86
C HIS A 169 -3.02 7.44 -33.72
N SER A 170 -2.66 6.16 -33.88
CA SER A 170 -3.59 5.03 -33.76
C SER A 170 -3.63 4.41 -32.35
N VAL A 171 -2.61 4.67 -31.53
CA VAL A 171 -2.45 4.09 -30.18
C VAL A 171 -1.79 5.09 -29.23
N VAL A 172 -2.02 4.94 -27.92
CA VAL A 172 -1.21 5.57 -26.87
C VAL A 172 0.06 4.73 -26.71
N GLY A 173 1.12 5.15 -27.40
CA GLY A 173 2.36 4.38 -27.51
C GLY A 173 3.54 5.04 -26.80
N GLN A 174 4.72 4.43 -26.92
CA GLN A 174 5.98 4.93 -26.34
C GLN A 174 6.28 6.40 -26.71
N GLY A 175 5.97 6.81 -27.95
CA GLY A 175 6.12 8.20 -28.37
C GLY A 175 5.26 9.17 -27.54
N THR A 176 4.04 8.77 -27.16
CA THR A 176 3.17 9.57 -26.29
C THR A 176 3.75 9.69 -24.89
N TYR A 177 4.27 8.60 -24.32
CA TYR A 177 4.91 8.64 -23.00
C TYR A 177 6.17 9.51 -22.97
N ARG A 178 7.00 9.43 -24.01
CA ARG A 178 8.18 10.29 -24.17
C ARG A 178 7.80 11.76 -24.25
N ASP A 179 6.80 12.10 -25.06
CA ASP A 179 6.37 13.49 -25.22
C ASP A 179 5.69 14.02 -23.94
N ALA A 180 5.10 13.15 -23.11
CA ALA A 180 4.48 13.52 -21.84
C ALA A 180 5.46 13.59 -20.66
N GLU A 181 6.66 13.01 -20.75
CA GLU A 181 7.52 12.65 -19.61
C GLU A 181 7.63 13.77 -18.56
N LYS A 182 8.04 14.97 -18.98
CA LYS A 182 8.22 16.12 -18.10
C LYS A 182 6.90 16.59 -17.47
N GLY A 183 5.86 16.72 -18.29
CA GLY A 183 4.54 17.15 -17.84
C GLY A 183 3.88 16.14 -16.89
N TRP A 184 4.04 14.85 -17.18
CA TRP A 184 3.49 13.75 -16.39
C TRP A 184 4.13 13.69 -15.00
N VAL A 185 5.45 13.85 -14.91
CA VAL A 185 6.18 13.94 -13.64
C VAL A 185 5.70 15.14 -12.82
N TRP A 186 5.53 16.31 -13.43
CA TRP A 186 5.00 17.49 -12.73
C TRP A 186 3.58 17.29 -12.18
N LEU A 187 2.69 16.71 -12.98
CA LEU A 187 1.34 16.37 -12.53
C LEU A 187 1.37 15.36 -11.37
N ALA A 188 2.26 14.37 -11.43
CA ALA A 188 2.39 13.37 -10.38
C ALA A 188 2.93 13.98 -9.07
N HIS A 189 3.87 14.92 -9.16
CA HIS A 189 4.31 15.69 -7.99
C HIS A 189 3.15 16.48 -7.37
N GLU A 190 2.39 17.23 -8.17
CA GLU A 190 1.23 17.98 -7.67
C GLU A 190 0.18 17.05 -7.03
N PHE A 191 -0.04 15.86 -7.60
CA PHE A 191 -0.95 14.85 -7.05
C PHE A 191 -0.50 14.32 -5.67
N VAL A 192 0.81 14.06 -5.51
CA VAL A 192 1.40 13.65 -4.23
C VAL A 192 1.38 14.79 -3.21
N ASP A 193 1.66 16.02 -3.64
CA ASP A 193 1.66 17.19 -2.77
C ASP A 193 0.28 17.55 -2.24
N LYS A 194 -0.78 17.30 -3.03
CA LYS A 194 -2.18 17.41 -2.61
C LYS A 194 -2.68 16.21 -1.80
N GLU A 195 -1.81 15.24 -1.48
CA GLU A 195 -2.13 14.06 -0.65
C GLU A 195 -3.28 13.21 -1.20
N LEU A 196 -3.36 13.11 -2.53
CA LEU A 196 -4.43 12.38 -3.22
C LEU A 196 -4.16 10.88 -3.39
N SER A 197 -2.92 10.44 -3.16
CA SER A 197 -2.57 9.01 -3.03
C SER A 197 -2.45 8.63 -1.56
N SER A 198 -3.30 7.69 -1.15
CA SER A 198 -3.32 7.17 0.23
C SER A 198 -2.03 6.42 0.61
N GLU A 199 -1.34 5.80 -0.36
CA GLU A 199 -0.05 5.14 -0.13
C GLU A 199 1.09 6.16 0.00
N SER A 200 1.08 7.21 -0.83
CA SER A 200 2.02 8.33 -0.70
C SER A 200 1.84 9.06 0.63
N GLU A 201 0.59 9.29 1.05
CA GLU A 201 0.26 9.89 2.34
C GLU A 201 0.79 9.05 3.51
N LEU A 202 0.59 7.72 3.47
CA LEU A 202 1.15 6.79 4.45
C LEU A 202 2.67 6.95 4.55
N TYR A 203 3.39 7.00 3.44
CA TYR A 203 4.86 7.11 3.47
C TYR A 203 5.33 8.49 3.94
N LYS A 204 4.74 9.56 3.42
CA LYS A 204 5.07 10.95 3.79
C LYS A 204 4.83 11.23 5.27
N SER A 205 3.68 10.81 5.81
CA SER A 205 3.31 11.00 7.21
C SER A 205 4.17 10.18 8.21
N ASN A 206 4.92 9.19 7.72
CA ASN A 206 5.83 8.37 8.52
C ASN A 206 7.31 8.65 8.24
N GLY A 207 7.62 9.86 7.75
CA GLY A 207 8.98 10.36 7.58
C GLY A 207 9.63 10.03 6.23
N GLY A 208 8.88 9.45 5.30
CA GLY A 208 9.33 9.23 3.93
C GLY A 208 9.48 10.56 3.20
N THR A 209 10.61 10.77 2.54
CA THR A 209 10.82 11.93 1.66
C THR A 209 10.62 11.49 0.21
N LEU A 210 9.76 12.20 -0.54
CA LEU A 210 9.60 11.96 -1.96
C LEU A 210 10.93 12.26 -2.67
N GLN A 211 11.49 11.26 -3.34
CA GLN A 211 12.76 11.36 -4.06
C GLN A 211 12.53 11.57 -5.56
N TRP A 212 11.62 10.80 -6.15
CA TRP A 212 11.41 10.76 -7.60
C TRP A 212 10.03 10.20 -7.97
N ILE A 213 9.58 10.46 -9.21
CA ILE A 213 8.43 9.81 -9.84
C ILE A 213 8.94 8.86 -10.91
N ASP A 214 8.84 7.55 -10.66
CA ASP A 214 9.18 6.55 -11.67
C ASP A 214 8.02 6.40 -12.64
N THR A 215 8.23 6.79 -13.90
CA THR A 215 7.27 6.57 -14.99
C THR A 215 7.39 5.14 -15.50
N MET A 216 6.27 4.54 -15.91
CA MET A 216 6.23 3.15 -16.40
C MET A 216 6.80 2.09 -15.44
N ALA A 217 6.79 2.37 -14.13
CA ALA A 217 7.22 1.44 -13.08
C ALA A 217 6.22 0.29 -12.88
N ASP A 218 4.92 0.56 -13.02
CA ASP A 218 3.87 -0.45 -13.00
C ASP A 218 3.26 -0.65 -14.39
N MET A 219 3.75 -1.66 -15.11
CA MET A 219 3.25 -2.02 -16.44
C MET A 219 2.05 -3.00 -16.41
N SER A 220 1.48 -3.25 -15.23
CA SER A 220 0.22 -3.99 -15.15
C SER A 220 -0.90 -3.23 -15.85
N ARG A 221 -1.96 -3.94 -16.25
CA ARG A 221 -3.12 -3.31 -16.89
C ARG A 221 -3.75 -2.28 -15.96
N GLU A 222 -3.84 -2.61 -14.68
CA GLU A 222 -4.41 -1.77 -13.64
C GLU A 222 -3.54 -0.50 -13.43
N GLY A 223 -2.22 -0.66 -13.30
CA GLY A 223 -1.30 0.47 -13.15
C GLY A 223 -1.33 1.43 -14.34
N LEU A 224 -1.37 0.90 -15.56
CA LEU A 224 -1.49 1.73 -16.77
C LEU A 224 -2.83 2.49 -16.84
N ILE A 225 -3.93 1.90 -16.39
CA ILE A 225 -5.27 2.53 -16.39
C ILE A 225 -5.39 3.59 -15.30
N ASP A 226 -4.87 3.33 -14.10
CA ASP A 226 -5.08 4.18 -12.93
C ASP A 226 -4.05 5.29 -12.79
N SER A 227 -2.78 5.04 -13.15
CA SER A 227 -1.69 6.00 -12.97
C SER A 227 -0.80 6.18 -14.20
N GLY A 228 -1.14 5.61 -15.35
CA GLY A 228 -0.26 5.59 -16.52
C GLY A 228 1.04 4.83 -16.24
N GLY A 229 1.03 3.92 -15.28
CA GLY A 229 2.18 3.16 -14.81
C GLY A 229 3.15 3.94 -13.92
N SER A 230 2.79 5.15 -13.50
CA SER A 230 3.63 5.95 -12.60
C SER A 230 3.52 5.49 -11.15
N MET A 231 4.65 5.52 -10.46
CA MET A 231 4.77 5.30 -9.02
C MET A 231 5.63 6.40 -8.38
N ALA A 232 5.34 6.75 -7.13
CA ALA A 232 6.15 7.69 -6.37
C ALA A 232 7.17 6.96 -5.50
N ARG A 233 8.44 7.35 -5.60
CA ARG A 233 9.55 6.78 -4.84
C ARG A 233 9.84 7.63 -3.61
N PHE A 234 9.74 7.02 -2.44
CA PHE A 234 10.08 7.61 -1.16
C PHE A 234 11.34 6.98 -0.58
N ILE A 235 12.16 7.77 0.11
CA ILE A 235 13.31 7.29 0.88
C ILE A 235 13.13 7.57 2.36
N PHE A 236 13.50 6.61 3.21
CA PHE A 236 13.45 6.71 4.66
C PHE A 236 14.86 6.74 5.22
N LYS A 237 15.44 7.93 5.35
CA LYS A 237 16.78 8.08 5.90
C LYS A 237 16.83 7.61 7.35
N SER A 238 17.94 6.96 7.69
CA SER A 238 18.25 6.47 9.04
C SER A 238 18.65 7.59 10.00
#